data_AF-A0A6L8EMU6-F1
#
_entry.id   AF-A0A6L8EMU6-F1
#
_cell.length_a   1.000
_cell.length_b   1.000
_cell.length_c   1.000
_cell.angle_alpha   90.00
_cell.angle_beta   90.00
_cell.angle_gamma   90.00
#
_symmetry.space_group_name_H-M   'P 1'
#
loop_
_entity.id
_entity.type
_entity.pdbx_description
1 polymer ?
#
loop_
_entity_poly.entity_id
_entity_poly.type
_entity_poly.pdbx_seq_one_letter_code
_entity_poly.pdbx_strand_id
1 'polypeptide(L)'
;MNCQLSDPRDAGVAYGKSPSGESVANSLTSSGRHAQLIFSGTVTDITLDTQGLDLGVVTVSGSGNYDGDTFTIQYENENICAHKQSYSTTTPFVLGPDSIGYVPLDGTVFDNSDLYQQFQKGTRPKVDVIAVLASNQITQISNIMDAWQQVRAAIPNGKCNFEYKTPWLSK
;
A
#
# COMPACT_ATOMS: atom_id res chain seq x y z
N MET A 1 19.58 36.86 -14.04
CA MET A 1 19.06 35.55 -14.48
C MET A 1 18.32 34.96 -13.30
N ASN A 2 16.98 35.07 -13.30
CA ASN A 2 16.14 34.43 -12.28
C ASN A 2 15.69 33.07 -12.81
N CYS A 3 16.26 31.98 -12.29
CA CYS A 3 15.65 30.67 -12.41
C CYS A 3 14.57 30.55 -11.33
N GLN A 4 13.34 30.93 -11.66
CA GLN A 4 12.19 30.39 -10.93
C GLN A 4 11.94 28.99 -11.50
N LEU A 5 12.31 27.97 -10.73
CA LEU A 5 11.79 26.63 -10.92
C LEU A 5 10.31 26.69 -10.52
N SER A 6 9.43 26.62 -11.51
CA SER A 6 7.99 26.46 -11.27
C SER A 6 7.77 25.18 -10.46
N ASP A 7 6.95 25.28 -9.42
CA ASP A 7 6.45 24.15 -8.66
C ASP A 7 5.77 23.16 -9.64
N PRO A 8 6.18 21.88 -9.69
CA PRO A 8 5.56 20.90 -10.58
C PRO A 8 4.07 20.68 -10.31
N ARG A 9 3.53 21.21 -9.20
CA ARG A 9 2.08 21.23 -8.89
C ARG A 9 1.28 22.26 -9.69
N ASP A 10 1.92 23.27 -10.30
CA ASP A 10 1.24 24.35 -11.05
C ASP A 10 1.05 24.04 -12.54
N ALA A 11 1.64 22.94 -13.04
CA ALA A 11 1.36 22.47 -14.38
C ALA A 11 0.07 21.66 -14.35
N GLY A 12 -1.05 22.30 -14.70
CA GLY A 12 -2.31 21.65 -15.03
C GLY A 12 -2.18 20.76 -16.27
N VAL A 13 -1.38 19.69 -16.16
CA VAL A 13 -1.36 18.60 -17.10
C VAL A 13 -2.71 17.93 -17.00
N ALA A 14 -3.50 18.01 -18.06
CA ALA A 14 -4.63 17.12 -18.24
C ALA A 14 -4.07 15.70 -18.28
N TYR A 15 -3.94 15.08 -17.11
CA TYR A 15 -3.63 13.66 -17.03
C TYR A 15 -4.78 12.96 -17.77
N GLY A 16 -4.43 12.26 -18.84
CA GLY A 16 -5.33 11.29 -19.44
C GLY A 16 -5.87 10.35 -18.34
N LYS A 17 -7.00 9.69 -18.62
CA LYS A 17 -7.67 8.73 -17.71
C LYS A 17 -6.69 8.12 -16.70
N SER A 18 -6.94 8.36 -15.41
CA SER A 18 -6.06 7.91 -14.32
C SER A 18 -5.67 6.45 -14.53
N PRO A 19 -4.37 6.12 -14.44
CA PRO A 19 -3.90 4.78 -14.73
C PRO A 19 -4.54 3.80 -13.74
N SER A 20 -5.04 2.66 -14.21
CA SER A 20 -5.44 1.58 -13.31
C SER A 20 -4.21 0.99 -12.62
N GLY A 21 -4.40 0.39 -11.44
CA GLY A 21 -3.36 -0.36 -10.75
C GLY A 21 -2.80 -1.49 -11.60
N GLU A 22 -3.61 -2.11 -12.45
CA GLU A 22 -3.16 -3.08 -13.45
C GLU A 22 -2.16 -2.44 -14.44
N SER A 23 -2.45 -1.24 -14.95
CA SER A 23 -1.53 -0.52 -15.84
C SER A 23 -0.22 -0.14 -15.13
N VAL A 24 -0.30 0.28 -13.87
CA VAL A 24 0.89 0.62 -13.06
C VAL A 24 1.73 -0.63 -12.79
N ALA A 25 1.11 -1.73 -12.37
CA ALA A 25 1.79 -3.01 -12.14
C ALA A 25 2.46 -3.56 -13.41
N ASN A 26 1.79 -3.46 -14.56
CA ASN A 26 2.35 -3.85 -15.85
C ASN A 26 3.52 -2.96 -16.28
N SER A 27 3.47 -1.66 -16.01
CA SER A 27 4.59 -0.74 -16.26
C SER A 27 5.81 -1.08 -15.40
N LEU A 28 5.59 -1.35 -14.10
CA LEU A 28 6.66 -1.80 -13.19
C LEU A 28 7.25 -3.13 -13.66
N THR A 29 6.39 -4.06 -14.09
CA THR A 29 6.83 -5.35 -14.63
C THR A 29 7.67 -5.19 -15.90
N SER A 30 7.26 -4.29 -16.80
CA SER A 30 8.01 -3.95 -18.01
C SER A 30 9.37 -3.30 -17.70
N SER A 31 9.52 -2.67 -16.53
CA SER A 31 10.78 -2.12 -16.03
C SER A 31 11.68 -3.14 -15.29
N GLY A 32 11.28 -4.42 -15.25
CA GLY A 32 12.05 -5.49 -14.62
C GLY A 32 11.76 -5.71 -13.13
N ARG A 33 10.69 -5.10 -12.59
CA ARG A 33 10.19 -5.43 -11.24
C ARG A 33 9.19 -6.59 -11.31
N HIS A 34 8.91 -7.27 -10.21
CA HIS A 34 7.69 -8.09 -10.12
C HIS A 34 6.64 -7.28 -9.36
N ALA A 35 5.55 -6.93 -10.03
CA ALA A 35 4.45 -6.17 -9.46
C ALA A 35 3.10 -6.72 -9.92
N GLN A 36 2.08 -6.65 -9.06
CA GLN A 36 0.74 -7.13 -9.36
C GLN A 36 -0.34 -6.25 -8.73
N LEU A 37 -1.47 -6.09 -9.43
CA LEU A 37 -2.72 -5.66 -8.80
C LEU A 37 -3.21 -6.78 -7.87
N ILE A 38 -3.37 -6.46 -6.59
CA ILE A 38 -3.71 -7.45 -5.57
C ILE A 38 -5.10 -7.24 -4.97
N PHE A 39 -5.64 -6.01 -5.07
CA PHE A 39 -6.97 -5.65 -4.62
C PHE A 39 -7.46 -4.38 -5.31
N SER A 40 -8.77 -4.19 -5.41
CA SER A 40 -9.39 -2.95 -5.90
C SER A 40 -10.65 -2.67 -5.12
N GLY A 41 -10.86 -1.44 -4.68
CA GLY A 41 -12.00 -1.13 -3.83
C GLY A 41 -12.13 0.32 -3.38
N THR A 42 -12.99 0.52 -2.39
CA THR A 42 -13.23 1.82 -1.75
C THR A 42 -12.71 1.79 -0.32
N VAL A 43 -11.98 2.82 0.09
CA VAL A 43 -11.55 2.97 1.49
C VAL A 43 -12.78 3.23 2.35
N THR A 44 -13.05 2.32 3.29
CA THR A 44 -14.25 2.34 4.15
C THR A 44 -13.96 2.68 5.60
N ASP A 45 -12.73 2.41 6.08
CA ASP A 45 -12.30 2.74 7.45
C ASP A 45 -10.81 3.07 7.50
N ILE A 46 -10.44 3.98 8.41
CA ILE A 46 -9.06 4.24 8.79
C ILE A 46 -9.00 4.42 10.31
N THR A 47 -8.33 3.49 10.98
CA THR A 47 -8.07 3.55 12.42
C THR A 47 -6.63 4.00 12.66
N LEU A 48 -6.42 4.99 13.53
CA LEU A 48 -5.10 5.42 14.00
C LEU A 48 -4.90 5.01 15.45
N ASP A 49 -3.69 4.55 15.78
CA ASP A 49 -3.24 4.47 17.17
C ASP A 49 -2.48 5.76 17.51
N THR A 50 -2.98 6.52 18.47
CA THR A 50 -2.46 7.85 18.81
C THR A 50 -1.33 7.81 19.85
N GLN A 51 -0.86 6.62 20.27
CA GLN A 51 0.13 6.47 21.34
C GLN A 51 1.60 6.45 20.90
N GLY A 52 1.92 6.63 19.61
CA GLY A 52 3.29 6.81 19.13
C GLY A 52 3.46 6.39 17.67
N LEU A 53 4.12 7.26 16.89
CA LEU A 53 4.30 7.19 15.42
C LEU A 53 2.99 7.02 14.64
N ASP A 54 3.01 7.35 13.34
CA ASP A 54 1.83 7.30 12.45
C ASP A 54 1.42 5.84 12.17
N LEU A 55 1.00 5.13 13.22
CA LEU A 55 0.51 3.76 13.16
C LEU A 55 -0.98 3.78 12.86
N GLY A 56 -1.37 3.03 11.84
CA GLY A 56 -2.78 2.87 11.55
C GLY A 56 -3.12 1.64 10.74
N VAL A 57 -4.42 1.51 10.48
CA VAL A 57 -4.95 0.51 9.57
C VAL A 57 -5.91 1.16 8.61
N VAL A 58 -5.70 0.92 7.32
CA VAL A 58 -6.64 1.24 6.25
C VAL A 58 -7.45 0.01 5.91
N THR A 59 -8.77 0.15 5.86
CA THR A 59 -9.69 -0.89 5.38
C THR A 59 -10.26 -0.50 4.03
N VAL A 60 -10.16 -1.40 3.06
CA VAL A 60 -10.68 -1.26 1.71
C VAL A 60 -11.76 -2.33 1.47
N SER A 61 -12.98 -1.91 1.16
CA SER A 61 -14.05 -2.81 0.72
C SER A 61 -13.92 -3.04 -0.78
N GLY A 62 -13.86 -4.31 -1.19
CA GLY A 62 -13.54 -4.69 -2.55
C GLY A 62 -14.63 -4.32 -3.56
N SER A 63 -14.23 -4.24 -4.82
CA SER A 63 -15.12 -3.93 -5.95
C SER A 63 -14.76 -4.78 -7.16
N GLY A 64 -15.71 -4.93 -8.10
CA GLY A 64 -15.50 -5.73 -9.32
C GLY A 64 -15.22 -7.20 -8.98
N ASN A 65 -14.05 -7.69 -9.36
CA ASN A 65 -13.63 -9.08 -9.06
C ASN A 65 -13.34 -9.33 -7.57
N TYR A 66 -13.31 -8.28 -6.75
CA TYR A 66 -13.10 -8.35 -5.30
C TYR A 66 -14.37 -8.01 -4.52
N ASP A 67 -15.54 -7.92 -5.18
CA ASP A 67 -16.79 -7.56 -4.53
C ASP A 67 -17.13 -8.55 -3.39
N GLY A 68 -17.55 -8.01 -2.24
CA GLY A 68 -17.78 -8.79 -1.01
C GLY A 68 -16.53 -9.09 -0.17
N ASP A 69 -15.32 -8.92 -0.72
CA ASP A 69 -14.09 -9.04 0.06
C ASP A 69 -13.72 -7.74 0.79
N THR A 70 -12.83 -7.86 1.77
CA THR A 70 -12.21 -6.73 2.47
C THR A 70 -10.70 -6.88 2.41
N PHE A 71 -9.97 -5.78 2.37
CA PHE A 71 -8.52 -5.76 2.43
C PHE A 71 -8.08 -4.79 3.50
N THR A 72 -7.23 -5.24 4.43
CA THR A 72 -6.71 -4.39 5.51
C THR A 72 -5.22 -4.19 5.35
N ILE A 73 -4.74 -2.96 5.55
CA ILE A 73 -3.33 -2.59 5.38
C ILE A 73 -2.87 -1.90 6.65
N GLN A 74 -1.94 -2.52 7.36
CA GLN A 74 -1.32 -1.97 8.55
C GLN A 74 -0.07 -1.19 8.16
N TYR A 75 0.06 0.01 8.69
CA TYR A 75 1.15 0.91 8.38
C TYR A 75 1.72 1.56 9.64
N GLU A 76 3.00 1.90 9.58
CA GLU A 76 3.71 2.79 10.50
C GLU A 76 4.49 3.75 9.61
N ASN A 77 3.90 4.93 9.30
CA ASN A 77 4.28 5.80 8.19
C ASN A 77 4.16 5.10 6.80
N GLU A 78 4.94 4.05 6.54
CA GLU A 78 4.85 3.16 5.38
C GLU A 78 3.96 1.94 5.63
N ASN A 79 3.38 1.40 4.55
CA ASN A 79 2.61 0.15 4.59
C ASN A 79 3.52 -1.04 4.90
N ILE A 80 3.23 -1.76 5.99
CA ILE A 80 4.08 -2.83 6.53
C ILE A 80 3.55 -4.22 6.17
N CYS A 81 2.25 -4.44 6.32
CA CYS A 81 1.62 -5.70 5.93
C CYS A 81 0.16 -5.51 5.53
N ALA A 82 -0.36 -6.47 4.77
CA ALA A 82 -1.75 -6.45 4.35
C ALA A 82 -2.39 -7.84 4.37
N HIS A 83 -3.69 -7.89 4.64
CA HIS A 83 -4.49 -9.13 4.75
C HIS A 83 -5.67 -9.08 3.79
N LYS A 84 -5.92 -10.20 3.09
CA LYS A 84 -7.21 -10.46 2.41
C LYS A 84 -8.18 -10.96 3.48
N GLN A 85 -9.33 -10.29 3.57
CA GLN A 85 -10.36 -10.40 4.61
C GLN A 85 -9.95 -9.74 5.93
N SER A 86 -10.95 -9.53 6.80
CA SER A 86 -10.76 -8.93 8.13
C SER A 86 -9.72 -9.71 8.94
N TYR A 87 -9.15 -9.08 9.96
CA TYR A 87 -8.01 -9.48 10.80
C TYR A 87 -7.99 -10.92 11.38
N SER A 88 -8.97 -11.76 11.06
CA SER A 88 -9.05 -13.17 11.44
C SER A 88 -8.18 -14.12 10.60
N THR A 89 -7.62 -13.69 9.47
CA THR A 89 -6.69 -14.55 8.70
C THR A 89 -5.32 -14.56 9.37
N THR A 90 -4.82 -15.75 9.70
CA THR A 90 -3.57 -15.96 10.44
C THR A 90 -2.31 -15.73 9.61
N THR A 91 -2.38 -15.24 8.37
CA THR A 91 -1.18 -14.99 7.55
C THR A 91 -1.40 -13.79 6.64
N PRO A 92 -0.50 -12.80 6.65
CA PRO A 92 -0.58 -11.65 5.78
C PRO A 92 -0.46 -12.08 4.31
N PHE A 93 -1.27 -11.45 3.45
CA PHE A 93 -1.22 -11.62 2.01
C PHE A 93 0.01 -10.94 1.40
N VAL A 94 0.38 -9.77 1.93
CA VAL A 94 1.63 -9.06 1.62
C VAL A 94 2.34 -8.69 2.90
N LEU A 95 3.66 -8.83 2.92
CA LEU A 95 4.49 -8.57 4.09
C LEU A 95 5.78 -7.87 3.68
N GLY A 96 6.14 -6.82 4.41
CA GLY A 96 7.44 -6.16 4.27
C GLY A 96 8.59 -7.19 4.33
N PRO A 97 9.63 -7.06 3.50
CA PRO A 97 10.00 -5.89 2.67
C PRO A 97 9.26 -5.66 1.35
N ASP A 98 8.27 -6.49 0.99
CA ASP A 98 7.48 -6.21 -0.22
C ASP A 98 6.69 -4.91 -0.06
N SER A 99 6.67 -4.09 -1.10
CA SER A 99 5.98 -2.80 -1.06
C SER A 99 4.50 -2.97 -1.34
N ILE A 100 3.67 -2.26 -0.59
CA ILE A 100 2.21 -2.16 -0.80
C ILE A 100 1.92 -0.72 -1.22
N GLY A 101 1.42 -0.52 -2.44
CA GLY A 101 1.16 0.81 -3.00
C GLY A 101 -0.33 1.04 -3.28
N TYR A 102 -0.80 2.27 -3.04
CA TYR A 102 -2.10 2.74 -3.50
C TYR A 102 -1.98 3.33 -4.90
N VAL A 103 -2.94 3.02 -5.77
CA VAL A 103 -3.13 3.65 -7.07
C VAL A 103 -4.55 4.24 -7.09
N PRO A 104 -4.71 5.53 -6.77
CA PRO A 104 -6.03 6.15 -6.68
C PRO A 104 -6.67 6.28 -8.06
N LEU A 105 -7.94 5.88 -8.17
CA LEU A 105 -8.64 5.84 -9.46
C LEU A 105 -9.06 7.22 -9.96
N ASP A 106 -8.99 8.24 -9.11
CA ASP A 106 -9.17 9.64 -9.49
C ASP A 106 -7.88 10.31 -9.96
N GLY A 107 -6.74 9.61 -9.92
CA GLY A 107 -5.44 10.11 -10.36
C GLY A 107 -4.72 10.99 -9.34
N THR A 108 -5.30 11.19 -8.15
CA THR A 108 -4.58 11.83 -7.04
C THR A 108 -3.44 10.92 -6.59
N VAL A 109 -2.33 11.52 -6.14
CA VAL A 109 -1.25 10.79 -5.47
C VAL A 109 -1.32 11.18 -4.00
N PHE A 110 -1.29 10.18 -3.13
CA PHE A 110 -1.33 10.38 -1.68
C PHE A 110 -0.48 9.35 -0.96
N ASP A 111 -0.01 9.71 0.23
CA ASP A 111 0.48 8.78 1.24
C ASP A 111 -0.62 8.46 2.28
N ASN A 112 -0.26 7.76 3.36
CA ASN A 112 -1.19 7.41 4.43
C ASN A 112 -1.75 8.64 5.16
N SER A 113 -0.95 9.69 5.33
CA SER A 113 -1.35 10.93 5.99
C SER A 113 -2.35 11.72 5.14
N ASP A 114 -2.07 11.87 3.84
CA ASP A 114 -2.98 12.48 2.87
C ASP A 114 -4.31 11.71 2.77
N LEU A 115 -4.24 10.37 2.70
CA LEU A 115 -5.41 9.49 2.68
C LEU A 115 -6.26 9.69 3.94
N TYR A 116 -5.64 9.72 5.11
CA TYR A 116 -6.33 9.98 6.38
C TYR A 116 -7.04 11.33 6.38
N GLN A 117 -6.36 12.40 5.94
CA GLN A 117 -6.97 13.73 5.86
C GLN A 117 -8.18 13.76 4.92
N GLN A 118 -8.11 13.09 3.77
CA GLN A 118 -9.25 12.98 2.85
C GLN A 118 -10.41 12.22 3.49
N PHE A 119 -10.11 11.13 4.20
CA PHE A 119 -11.11 10.33 4.89
C PHE A 119 -11.84 11.10 5.99
N GLN A 120 -11.10 11.89 6.79
CA GLN A 120 -11.65 12.78 7.82
C GLN A 120 -12.56 13.87 7.24
N LYS A 121 -12.30 14.31 6.01
CA LYS A 121 -13.18 15.24 5.28
C LYS A 121 -14.44 14.58 4.69
N GLY A 122 -14.66 13.29 4.96
CA GLY A 122 -15.81 12.53 4.46
C GLY A 122 -15.59 11.92 3.07
N THR A 123 -14.40 12.08 2.48
CA THR A 123 -14.07 11.42 1.21
C THR A 123 -13.88 9.93 1.43
N ARG A 124 -14.26 9.12 0.45
CA ARG A 124 -14.03 7.67 0.46
C ARG A 124 -13.30 7.30 -0.83
N PRO A 125 -11.97 7.49 -0.89
CA PRO A 125 -11.22 7.29 -2.12
C PRO A 125 -11.37 5.87 -2.65
N LYS A 126 -11.46 5.75 -3.98
CA LYS A 126 -11.38 4.48 -4.68
C LYS A 126 -9.93 4.22 -5.06
N VAL A 127 -9.44 3.04 -4.71
CA VAL A 127 -8.03 2.68 -4.86
C VAL A 127 -7.90 1.30 -5.46
N ASP A 128 -6.95 1.18 -6.37
CA ASP A 128 -6.30 -0.10 -6.62
C ASP A 128 -5.12 -0.24 -5.65
N VAL A 129 -4.90 -1.45 -5.16
CA VAL A 129 -3.75 -1.79 -4.30
C VAL A 129 -2.84 -2.69 -5.10
N ILE A 130 -1.57 -2.30 -5.22
CA ILE A 130 -0.53 -3.09 -5.87
C ILE A 130 0.47 -3.61 -4.86
N ALA A 131 1.02 -4.79 -5.13
CA ALA A 131 2.19 -5.30 -4.44
C ALA A 131 3.41 -5.26 -5.38
N VAL A 132 4.58 -4.97 -4.82
CA VAL A 132 5.86 -4.99 -5.54
C VAL A 132 6.86 -5.82 -4.73
N LEU A 133 7.45 -6.82 -5.39
CA LEU A 133 8.43 -7.71 -4.78
C LEU A 133 9.67 -6.92 -4.37
N ALA A 134 10.13 -7.17 -3.15
CA ALA A 134 11.42 -6.70 -2.69
C ALA A 134 12.53 -7.23 -3.59
N SER A 135 13.56 -6.41 -3.84
CA SER A 135 14.69 -6.87 -4.65
C SER A 135 15.45 -7.98 -3.92
N ASN A 136 16.03 -8.91 -4.67
CA ASN A 136 16.89 -9.96 -4.10
C ASN A 136 18.04 -9.39 -3.28
N GLN A 137 18.55 -8.20 -3.64
CA GLN A 137 19.59 -7.53 -2.88
C GLN A 137 19.14 -7.17 -1.45
N ILE A 138 17.86 -6.82 -1.27
CA ILE A 138 17.30 -6.54 0.06
C ILE A 138 17.06 -7.85 0.82
N THR A 139 16.46 -8.85 0.17
CA THR A 139 16.06 -10.09 0.85
C THR A 139 17.22 -11.02 1.19
N GLN A 140 18.39 -10.84 0.56
CA GLN A 140 19.60 -11.60 0.85
C GLN A 140 20.49 -10.98 1.94
N ILE A 141 20.21 -9.74 2.37
CA ILE A 141 20.99 -9.05 3.40
C ILE A 141 20.34 -9.31 4.77
N SER A 142 20.97 -10.18 5.58
CA SER A 142 20.39 -10.66 6.84
C SER A 142 20.03 -9.54 7.81
N ASN A 143 20.91 -8.55 7.99
CA ASN A 143 20.63 -7.43 8.92
C ASN A 143 19.47 -6.53 8.45
N ILE A 144 19.21 -6.45 7.14
CA ILE A 144 18.02 -5.74 6.63
C ILE A 144 16.76 -6.57 6.89
N MET A 145 16.81 -7.88 6.69
CA MET A 145 15.69 -8.78 6.98
C MET A 145 15.37 -8.84 8.48
N ASP A 146 16.39 -8.84 9.33
CA ASP A 146 16.26 -8.75 10.79
C ASP A 146 15.62 -7.42 11.19
N ALA A 147 16.03 -6.30 10.58
CA ALA A 147 15.39 -5.00 10.80
C ALA A 147 13.92 -5.01 10.39
N TRP A 148 13.58 -5.58 9.23
CA TRP A 148 12.19 -5.76 8.81
C TRP A 148 11.40 -6.67 9.74
N GLN A 149 12.01 -7.70 10.31
CA GLN A 149 11.38 -8.53 11.33
C GLN A 149 11.09 -7.72 12.61
N GLN A 150 12.02 -6.87 13.05
CA GLN A 150 11.82 -6.00 14.22
C GLN A 150 10.69 -4.99 14.00
N VAL A 151 10.67 -4.31 12.85
CA VAL A 151 9.57 -3.39 12.48
C VAL A 151 8.22 -4.13 12.51
N ARG A 152 8.14 -5.29 11.87
CA ARG A 152 6.92 -6.12 11.84
C ARG A 152 6.49 -6.60 13.23
N ALA A 153 7.45 -6.90 14.11
CA ALA A 153 7.19 -7.34 15.48
C ALA A 153 6.76 -6.18 16.40
N ALA A 154 7.14 -4.93 16.07
CA ALA A 154 6.73 -3.73 16.78
C ALA A 154 5.27 -3.36 16.51
N ILE A 155 4.70 -3.77 15.38
CA ILE A 155 3.28 -3.56 15.08
C ILE A 155 2.41 -4.26 16.15
N PRO A 156 1.55 -3.51 16.88
CA PRO A 156 0.73 -4.04 17.95
C PRO A 156 -0.12 -5.25 17.54
N ASN A 157 -0.36 -6.13 18.51
CA ASN A 157 -1.14 -7.36 18.37
C ASN A 157 -0.49 -8.45 17.49
N GLY A 158 0.79 -8.30 17.10
CA GLY A 158 1.56 -9.34 16.40
C GLY A 158 1.08 -9.65 14.98
N LYS A 159 0.22 -8.80 14.41
CA LYS A 159 -0.50 -9.05 13.14
C LYS A 159 0.37 -8.95 11.88
N CYS A 160 1.58 -8.38 12.00
CA CYS A 160 2.60 -8.44 10.95
C CYS A 160 3.78 -9.37 11.34
N ASN A 161 3.81 -9.95 12.55
CA ASN A 161 4.94 -10.75 13.02
C ASN A 161 4.90 -12.19 12.47
N PHE A 162 5.28 -12.35 11.20
CA PHE A 162 5.29 -13.62 10.49
C PHE A 162 6.63 -13.88 9.81
N GLU A 163 6.91 -15.15 9.54
CA GLU A 163 7.98 -15.53 8.61
C GLU A 163 7.73 -14.85 7.26
N TYR A 164 8.78 -14.26 6.69
CA TYR A 164 8.66 -13.58 5.40
C TYR A 164 8.35 -14.58 4.29
N LYS A 165 7.18 -14.40 3.66
CA LYS A 165 6.67 -15.16 2.53
C LYS A 165 6.01 -14.18 1.56
N THR A 166 5.85 -14.62 0.32
CA THR A 166 5.24 -13.82 -0.74
C THR A 166 3.97 -14.50 -1.29
N PRO A 167 2.92 -14.74 -0.48
CA PRO A 167 1.72 -15.48 -0.94
C PRO A 167 1.05 -14.84 -2.14
N TRP A 168 1.14 -13.51 -2.27
CA TRP A 168 0.58 -12.75 -3.37
C TRP A 168 1.19 -13.06 -4.74
N LEU A 169 2.34 -13.75 -4.81
CA LEU A 169 2.89 -14.24 -6.08
C LEU A 169 2.20 -15.52 -6.57
N SER A 170 1.50 -16.24 -5.70
CA SER A 170 0.78 -17.47 -6.03
C SER A 170 -0.62 -17.11 -6.54
N LYS A 171 -0.91 -17.44 -7.79
CA LYS A 171 -2.25 -17.28 -8.40
C LYS A 171 -3.23 -18.32 -7.88
#